data_AF-A0A7X9B3S3-F1
#
_entry.id   AF-A0A7X9B3S3-F1
#
_cell.length_a   1.000
_cell.length_b   1.000
_cell.length_c   1.000
_cell.angle_alpha   90.00
_cell.angle_beta   90.00
_cell.angle_gamma   90.00
#
_symmetry.space_group_name_H-M   'P 1'
#
loop_
_entity.id
_entity.type
_entity.pdbx_description
1 polymer ?
#
loop_
_entity_poly.entity_id
_entity_poly.type
_entity_poly.pdbx_seq_one_letter_code
_entity_poly.pdbx_strand_id
1 'polypeptide(L)'
;MEYPRENLNPILPMTGAVVRQKEKRIRKLLAERNPYGLDIGGRWLDRIFAAYRQPHRYFHTLDHLLSICEQIRKTVWDRQELAAQLLLTALFHDVVWYPQGGDSEEDSVNVYLNMLAALGEPLPAEVKEGIRRAILSTKYQDDVSELAGLFHTYDCQVIIQGNHVDLLAYEFQIFREFQYLNMIDYRKGRSAFFQRFAKRYPQCRATMNFLIEYQERRRPRVGIYAGTFSPFHIGHLSILEKAEMMFDKVIIAIGINPQKQIERDERLDVTLPFHEVIYFDTLMVDLLEKESALSDVTLVRGLRNGYDLDYEMNQLCFMQQMRPNTHTVYIPCDKRLEHVSSSALKAMSHFPDLNGRDRFYYPNKYDYYHQPLRELFSF
;
A
#
# COMPACT_ATOMS: atom_id res chain seq x y z
N MET A 1 10.67 17.33 21.45
CA MET A 1 9.99 16.02 21.56
C MET A 1 10.51 15.19 20.39
N GLU A 2 11.34 14.18 20.65
CA GLU A 2 11.86 13.32 19.58
C GLU A 2 10.75 12.35 19.12
N TYR A 3 10.48 12.34 17.80
CA TYR A 3 9.77 11.26 17.15
C TYR A 3 10.52 9.94 17.43
N PRO A 4 9.84 8.82 17.77
CA PRO A 4 10.54 7.56 18.00
C PRO A 4 11.30 7.15 16.74
N ARG A 5 12.64 7.24 16.79
CA ARG A 5 13.54 6.96 15.65
C ARG A 5 13.45 5.52 15.14
N GLU A 6 12.81 4.63 15.89
CA GLU A 6 12.66 3.20 15.56
C GLU A 6 11.63 2.94 14.44
N ASN A 7 10.75 3.91 14.13
CA ASN A 7 9.63 3.71 13.19
C ASN A 7 9.92 4.07 11.71
N LEU A 8 11.15 4.49 11.38
CA LEU A 8 11.50 5.01 10.05
C LEU A 8 12.56 4.17 9.32
N ASN A 9 12.85 2.96 9.82
CA ASN A 9 13.79 2.05 9.16
C ASN A 9 13.24 1.60 7.79
N PRO A 10 14.10 1.41 6.78
CA PRO A 10 13.69 0.98 5.45
C PRO A 10 13.09 -0.43 5.53
N ILE A 11 11.76 -0.47 5.57
CA ILE A 11 10.81 -1.54 5.21
C ILE A 11 11.47 -2.91 4.99
N LEU A 12 12.04 -3.47 6.05
CA LEU A 12 12.22 -4.90 6.13
C LEU A 12 10.90 -5.46 6.65
N PRO A 13 10.38 -6.57 6.09
CA PRO A 13 9.17 -7.18 6.60
C PRO A 13 9.32 -7.40 8.11
N MET A 14 8.47 -6.70 8.88
CA MET A 14 8.49 -6.79 10.34
C MET A 14 8.35 -8.25 10.74
N THR A 15 9.21 -8.73 11.64
CA THR A 15 9.09 -10.09 12.13
C THR A 15 7.73 -10.27 12.80
N GLY A 16 7.15 -11.48 12.71
CA GLY A 16 5.85 -11.76 13.32
C GLY A 16 5.82 -11.49 14.84
N ALA A 17 6.97 -11.47 15.51
CA ALA A 17 7.08 -11.10 16.93
C ALA A 17 6.80 -9.61 17.18
N VAL A 18 7.36 -8.71 16.35
CA VAL A 18 7.18 -7.26 16.48
C VAL A 18 5.72 -6.87 16.19
N VAL A 19 5.12 -7.47 15.15
CA VAL A 19 3.70 -7.25 14.82
C VAL A 19 2.80 -7.63 16.00
N ARG A 20 3.00 -8.81 16.60
CA ARG A 20 2.23 -9.26 17.77
C ARG A 20 2.41 -8.34 18.98
N GLN A 21 3.59 -7.75 19.17
CA GLN A 21 3.83 -6.81 20.27
C GLN A 21 3.00 -5.53 20.11
N LYS A 22 2.87 -5.00 18.88
CA LYS A 22 2.05 -3.82 18.57
C LYS A 22 0.57 -4.10 18.80
N GLU A 23 0.05 -5.21 18.26
CA GLU A 23 -1.33 -5.64 18.47
C GLU A 23 -1.65 -5.78 19.97
N LYS A 24 -0.75 -6.41 20.73
CA LYS A 24 -0.88 -6.54 22.19
C LYS A 24 -0.90 -5.18 22.90
N ARG A 25 -0.08 -4.22 22.44
CA ARG A 25 -0.05 -2.87 23.00
C ARG A 25 -1.34 -2.12 22.71
N ILE A 26 -1.84 -2.14 21.48
CA ILE A 26 -3.13 -1.52 21.11
C ILE A 26 -4.27 -2.14 21.91
N ARG A 27 -4.34 -3.48 22.00
CA ARG A 27 -5.32 -4.19 22.84
C ARG A 27 -5.27 -3.75 24.30
N LYS A 28 -4.07 -3.58 24.86
CA LYS A 28 -3.90 -3.10 26.23
C LYS A 28 -4.45 -1.68 26.41
N LEU A 29 -4.18 -0.76 25.47
CA LEU A 29 -4.71 0.61 25.53
C LEU A 29 -6.24 0.62 25.44
N LEU A 30 -6.83 -0.17 24.53
CA LEU A 30 -8.28 -0.32 24.43
C LEU A 30 -8.88 -0.88 25.72
N ALA A 31 -8.29 -1.93 26.29
CA ALA A 31 -8.77 -2.52 27.55
C ALA A 31 -8.68 -1.55 28.74
N GLU A 32 -7.62 -0.73 28.82
CA GLU A 32 -7.47 0.30 29.85
C GLU A 32 -8.49 1.45 29.70
N ARG A 33 -9.09 1.64 28.52
CA ARG A 33 -10.09 2.66 28.20
C ARG A 33 -11.30 2.07 27.49
N ASN A 34 -12.01 1.19 28.21
CA ASN A 34 -13.19 0.49 27.72
C ASN A 34 -14.45 0.75 28.58
N PRO A 35 -14.95 2.01 28.65
CA PRO A 35 -16.15 2.32 29.42
C PRO A 35 -17.41 1.66 28.84
N TYR A 36 -17.38 1.22 27.57
CA TYR A 36 -18.51 0.60 26.86
C TYR A 36 -18.55 -0.94 26.96
N GLY A 37 -17.62 -1.56 27.69
CA GLY A 37 -17.64 -3.00 27.92
C GLY A 37 -17.42 -3.86 26.66
N LEU A 38 -16.71 -3.34 25.66
CA LEU A 38 -16.38 -4.08 24.43
C LEU A 38 -15.54 -5.32 24.73
N ASP A 39 -15.82 -6.44 24.08
CA ASP A 39 -14.94 -7.62 24.15
C ASP A 39 -13.65 -7.40 23.33
N ILE A 40 -12.65 -6.80 23.96
CA ILE A 40 -11.33 -6.55 23.37
C ILE A 40 -10.54 -7.86 23.12
N GLY A 41 -11.03 -9.01 23.62
CA GLY A 41 -10.48 -10.34 23.31
C GLY A 41 -11.08 -10.96 22.03
N GLY A 42 -12.16 -10.38 21.51
CA GLY A 42 -12.94 -10.95 20.40
C GLY A 42 -12.21 -10.94 19.05
N ARG A 43 -12.68 -11.84 18.16
CA ARG A 43 -12.16 -12.01 16.79
C ARG A 43 -12.33 -10.76 15.90
N TRP A 44 -13.31 -9.91 16.19
CA TRP A 44 -13.53 -8.68 15.44
C TRP A 44 -12.27 -7.81 15.42
N LEU A 45 -11.55 -7.68 16.55
CA LEU A 45 -10.35 -6.87 16.63
C LEU A 45 -9.16 -7.50 15.89
N ASP A 46 -9.10 -8.83 15.80
CA ASP A 46 -8.11 -9.51 14.93
C ASP A 46 -8.34 -9.20 13.46
N ARG A 47 -9.60 -9.04 13.03
CA ARG A 47 -9.95 -8.63 11.65
C ARG A 47 -9.52 -7.20 11.37
N ILE A 48 -9.74 -6.29 12.32
CA ILE A 48 -9.24 -4.90 12.22
C ILE A 48 -7.71 -4.90 12.07
N PHE A 49 -6.99 -5.62 12.92
CA PHE A 49 -5.53 -5.73 12.79
C PHE A 49 -5.07 -6.41 11.51
N ALA A 50 -5.81 -7.39 11.00
CA ALA A 50 -5.55 -7.98 9.69
C ALA A 50 -5.66 -6.94 8.57
N ALA A 51 -6.62 -6.01 8.63
CA ALA A 51 -6.76 -4.95 7.65
C ALA A 51 -5.53 -4.02 7.64
N TYR A 52 -5.05 -3.57 8.80
CA TYR A 52 -3.83 -2.77 8.93
C TYR A 52 -2.51 -3.50 8.58
N ARG A 53 -2.58 -4.81 8.30
CA ARG A 53 -1.44 -5.63 7.82
C ARG A 53 -1.54 -5.98 6.34
N GLN A 54 -2.56 -5.48 5.62
CA GLN A 54 -2.68 -5.74 4.20
C GLN A 54 -1.41 -5.25 3.46
N PRO A 55 -0.89 -6.05 2.51
CA PRO A 55 0.45 -5.88 1.94
C PRO A 55 0.68 -4.60 1.13
N HIS A 56 -0.38 -3.86 0.80
CA HIS A 56 -0.28 -2.60 0.07
C HIS A 56 -0.10 -1.37 0.98
N ARG A 57 -0.25 -1.53 2.31
CA ARG A 57 -0.15 -0.45 3.29
C ARG A 57 1.31 -0.26 3.70
N TYR A 58 1.78 0.98 3.63
CA TYR A 58 3.14 1.38 4.00
C TYR A 58 3.14 2.51 5.03
N PHE A 59 2.18 3.44 4.95
CA PHE A 59 1.93 4.46 5.97
C PHE A 59 0.78 4.01 6.87
N HIS A 60 -0.37 3.66 6.29
CA HIS A 60 -1.61 3.31 7.01
C HIS A 60 -1.57 1.89 7.61
N THR A 61 -0.63 1.68 8.52
CA THR A 61 -0.26 0.39 9.11
C THR A 61 -0.55 0.35 10.61
N LEU A 62 -0.26 -0.79 11.26
CA LEU A 62 -0.29 -0.90 12.72
C LEU A 62 0.65 0.09 13.43
N ASP A 63 1.71 0.57 12.77
CA ASP A 63 2.61 1.58 13.33
C ASP A 63 1.94 2.95 13.45
N HIS A 64 1.26 3.37 12.38
CA HIS A 64 0.48 4.61 12.38
C HIS A 64 -0.65 4.55 13.42
N LEU A 65 -1.41 3.45 13.41
CA LEU A 65 -2.46 3.22 14.39
C LEU A 65 -1.94 3.29 15.83
N LEU A 66 -0.85 2.58 16.14
CA LEU A 66 -0.26 2.61 17.47
C LEU A 66 0.27 4.01 17.84
N SER A 67 0.86 4.74 16.89
CA SER A 67 1.30 6.12 17.10
C SER A 67 0.14 7.01 17.54
N ILE A 68 -1.01 6.94 16.84
CA ILE A 68 -2.23 7.67 17.22
C ILE A 68 -2.70 7.25 18.63
N CYS A 69 -2.76 5.93 18.92
CA CYS A 69 -3.17 5.45 20.24
C CYS A 69 -2.26 5.97 21.38
N GLU A 70 -0.95 6.05 21.15
CA GLU A 70 0.00 6.58 22.13
C GLU A 70 -0.11 8.10 22.28
N GLN A 71 -0.47 8.83 21.22
CA GLN A 71 -0.78 10.26 21.34
C GLN A 71 -2.01 10.47 22.22
N ILE A 72 -3.10 9.73 21.97
CA ILE A 72 -4.33 9.77 22.79
C ILE A 72 -3.99 9.50 24.27
N ARG A 73 -3.14 8.49 24.53
CA ARG A 73 -2.64 8.16 25.87
C ARG A 73 -1.86 9.30 26.52
N LYS A 74 -1.11 10.10 25.75
CA LYS A 74 -0.30 11.18 26.30
C LYS A 74 -1.11 12.44 26.59
N THR A 75 -2.20 12.68 25.87
CA THR A 75 -2.87 13.99 25.84
C THR A 75 -4.21 14.03 26.57
N VAL A 76 -5.02 12.98 26.48
CA VAL A 76 -6.43 13.01 26.93
C VAL A 76 -6.82 11.79 27.76
N TRP A 77 -5.84 11.03 28.26
CA TRP A 77 -6.07 9.73 28.91
C TRP A 77 -6.94 9.79 30.16
N ASP A 78 -6.93 10.90 30.89
CA ASP A 78 -7.77 11.07 32.08
C ASP A 78 -9.25 11.30 31.75
N ARG A 79 -9.55 11.70 30.50
CA ARG A 79 -10.91 11.85 29.99
C ARG A 79 -11.39 10.51 29.43
N GLN A 80 -11.83 9.62 30.31
CA GLN A 80 -12.08 8.21 29.99
C GLN A 80 -12.94 7.99 28.73
N GLU A 81 -14.09 8.66 28.63
CA GLU A 81 -15.00 8.52 27.49
C GLU A 81 -14.39 9.09 26.20
N LEU A 82 -13.81 10.29 26.25
CA LEU A 82 -13.19 10.91 25.08
C LEU A 82 -12.02 10.07 24.56
N ALA A 83 -11.17 9.55 25.46
CA ALA A 83 -10.07 8.67 25.08
C ALA A 83 -10.58 7.38 24.42
N ALA A 84 -11.65 6.78 24.94
CA ALA A 84 -12.27 5.60 24.34
C ALA A 84 -12.84 5.90 22.94
N GLN A 85 -13.52 7.03 22.77
CA GLN A 85 -14.05 7.48 21.48
C GLN A 85 -12.93 7.69 20.46
N LEU A 86 -11.85 8.38 20.83
CA LEU A 86 -10.69 8.60 19.96
C LEU A 86 -9.97 7.30 19.59
N LEU A 87 -9.87 6.33 20.51
CA LEU A 87 -9.29 5.02 20.21
C LEU A 87 -10.17 4.24 19.23
N LEU A 88 -11.49 4.32 19.35
CA LEU A 88 -12.41 3.72 18.37
C LEU A 88 -12.31 4.44 17.02
N THR A 89 -12.29 5.77 16.98
CA THR A 89 -12.03 6.52 15.74
C THR A 89 -10.70 6.09 15.11
N ALA A 90 -9.64 5.94 15.90
CA ALA A 90 -8.34 5.46 15.42
C ALA A 90 -8.41 4.06 14.80
N LEU A 91 -9.11 3.12 15.43
CA LEU A 91 -9.25 1.76 14.91
C LEU A 91 -9.98 1.70 13.56
N PHE A 92 -10.88 2.64 13.30
CA PHE A 92 -11.77 2.56 12.16
C PHE A 92 -11.47 3.56 11.05
N HIS A 93 -10.79 4.68 11.29
CA HIS A 93 -10.68 5.75 10.28
C HIS A 93 -10.16 5.29 8.92
N ASP A 94 -9.16 4.41 8.91
CA ASP A 94 -8.53 3.82 7.72
C ASP A 94 -8.54 2.29 7.77
N VAL A 95 -9.54 1.68 8.43
CA VAL A 95 -9.64 0.21 8.46
C VAL A 95 -9.85 -0.35 7.05
N VAL A 96 -10.56 0.39 6.21
CA VAL A 96 -10.55 0.22 4.76
C VAL A 96 -9.70 1.34 4.18
N TRP A 97 -8.70 0.97 3.39
CA TRP A 97 -7.81 1.91 2.72
C TRP A 97 -7.51 1.36 1.34
N TYR A 98 -8.02 2.00 0.30
CA TYR A 98 -7.68 1.68 -1.08
C TYR A 98 -7.36 3.00 -1.80
N PRO A 99 -6.07 3.32 -2.04
CA PRO A 99 -5.68 4.64 -2.51
C PRO A 99 -6.23 4.98 -3.91
N GLN A 100 -6.67 3.97 -4.68
CA GLN A 100 -7.32 4.13 -5.97
C GLN A 100 -8.77 4.65 -5.86
N GLY A 101 -9.43 4.43 -4.72
CA GLY A 101 -10.84 4.70 -4.50
C GLY A 101 -11.13 6.02 -3.80
N GLY A 102 -12.37 6.48 -3.92
CA GLY A 102 -12.86 7.69 -3.26
C GLY A 102 -13.68 7.44 -2.01
N ASP A 103 -13.95 6.19 -1.64
CA ASP A 103 -14.99 5.83 -0.64
C ASP A 103 -14.41 5.15 0.62
N SER A 104 -13.10 5.25 0.85
CA SER A 104 -12.42 4.54 1.95
C SER A 104 -12.98 4.91 3.33
N GLU A 105 -13.32 6.18 3.54
CA GLU A 105 -13.91 6.67 4.80
C GLU A 105 -15.35 6.17 4.98
N GLU A 106 -16.16 6.20 3.93
CA GLU A 106 -17.52 5.67 3.91
C GLU A 106 -17.54 4.16 4.18
N ASP A 107 -16.62 3.41 3.56
CA ASP A 107 -16.45 1.97 3.76
C ASP A 107 -15.94 1.63 5.16
N SER A 108 -15.01 2.42 5.68
CA SER A 108 -14.53 2.33 7.06
C SER A 108 -15.65 2.56 8.07
N VAL A 109 -16.55 3.52 7.81
CA VAL A 109 -17.79 3.68 8.59
C VAL A 109 -18.69 2.46 8.49
N ASN A 110 -18.87 1.88 7.30
CA ASN A 110 -19.68 0.68 7.13
C ASN A 110 -19.13 -0.49 7.98
N VAL A 111 -17.80 -0.68 8.00
CA VAL A 111 -17.14 -1.68 8.86
C VAL A 111 -17.39 -1.38 10.34
N TYR A 112 -17.24 -0.12 10.76
CA TYR A 112 -17.52 0.32 12.12
C TYR A 112 -18.96 0.03 12.56
N LEU A 113 -19.95 0.39 11.73
CA LEU A 113 -21.37 0.21 12.05
C LEU A 113 -21.76 -1.28 12.09
N ASN A 114 -21.26 -2.07 11.14
CA ASN A 114 -21.49 -3.52 11.13
C ASN A 114 -20.87 -4.20 12.36
N MET A 115 -19.70 -3.75 12.79
CA MET A 115 -19.05 -4.17 14.04
C MET A 115 -19.90 -3.89 15.26
N LEU A 116 -20.40 -2.67 15.41
CA LEU A 116 -21.26 -2.34 16.55
C LEU A 116 -22.56 -3.16 16.56
N ALA A 117 -23.19 -3.36 15.40
CA ALA A 117 -24.39 -4.15 15.28
C ALA A 117 -24.18 -5.59 15.76
N ALA A 118 -23.10 -6.24 15.33
CA ALA A 118 -22.81 -7.61 15.71
C ALA A 118 -22.22 -7.76 17.13
N LEU A 119 -21.79 -6.66 17.77
CA LEU A 119 -21.53 -6.60 19.22
C LEU A 119 -22.77 -6.26 20.07
N GLY A 120 -23.96 -6.15 19.46
CA GLY A 120 -25.20 -5.86 20.18
C GLY A 120 -25.41 -4.39 20.53
N GLU A 121 -24.86 -3.47 19.73
CA GLU A 121 -25.00 -2.01 19.89
C GLU A 121 -24.57 -1.49 21.28
N PRO A 122 -23.30 -1.73 21.68
CA PRO A 122 -22.82 -1.42 23.04
C PRO A 122 -22.62 0.08 23.31
N LEU A 123 -22.69 0.93 22.27
CA LEU A 123 -22.43 2.37 22.37
C LEU A 123 -23.74 3.16 22.43
N PRO A 124 -23.82 4.24 23.24
CA PRO A 124 -24.90 5.20 23.15
C PRO A 124 -25.01 5.81 21.74
N ALA A 125 -26.23 6.11 21.29
CA ALA A 125 -26.49 6.60 19.92
C ALA A 125 -25.70 7.88 19.58
N GLU A 126 -25.60 8.83 20.50
CA GLU A 126 -24.84 10.08 20.31
C GLU A 126 -23.33 9.83 20.15
N VAL A 127 -22.79 8.89 20.94
CA VAL A 127 -21.38 8.48 20.86
C VAL A 127 -21.12 7.77 19.53
N LYS A 128 -22.01 6.86 19.15
CA LYS A 128 -21.93 6.13 17.89
C LYS A 128 -21.86 7.08 16.70
N GLU A 129 -22.74 8.07 16.69
CA GLU A 129 -22.82 9.11 15.64
C GLU A 129 -21.63 10.07 15.68
N GLY A 130 -21.13 10.44 16.87
CA GLY A 130 -19.93 11.26 17.02
C GLY A 130 -18.70 10.62 16.38
N ILE A 131 -18.45 9.33 16.67
CA ILE A 131 -17.35 8.57 16.07
C ILE A 131 -17.55 8.43 14.55
N ARG A 132 -18.78 8.15 14.09
CA ARG A 132 -19.12 8.04 12.67
C ARG A 132 -18.74 9.32 11.91
N ARG A 133 -19.14 10.48 12.43
CA ARG A 133 -18.80 11.78 11.83
C ARG A 133 -17.31 12.07 11.88
N ALA A 134 -16.64 11.75 12.99
CA ALA A 134 -15.19 11.91 13.10
C ALA A 134 -14.44 11.09 12.03
N ILE A 135 -14.84 9.84 11.77
CA ILE A 135 -14.28 9.01 10.70
C ILE A 135 -14.53 9.64 9.32
N LEU A 136 -15.77 9.99 8.97
CA LEU A 136 -16.06 10.58 7.64
C LEU A 136 -15.29 11.88 7.40
N SER A 137 -15.10 12.66 8.45
CA SER A 137 -14.42 13.95 8.35
C SER A 137 -12.91 13.83 8.11
N THR A 138 -12.28 12.64 8.20
CA THR A 138 -10.84 12.50 7.90
C THR A 138 -10.50 12.77 6.44
N LYS A 139 -11.48 12.69 5.54
CA LYS A 139 -11.33 12.99 4.11
C LYS A 139 -11.03 14.47 3.83
N TYR A 140 -11.70 15.37 4.55
CA TYR A 140 -11.70 16.82 4.28
C TYR A 140 -11.38 17.70 5.50
N GLN A 141 -11.24 17.09 6.67
CA GLN A 141 -11.01 17.73 7.96
C GLN A 141 -11.98 18.91 8.20
N ASP A 142 -13.27 18.66 8.02
CA ASP A 142 -14.34 19.68 7.99
C ASP A 142 -15.27 19.65 9.22
N ASP A 143 -15.24 18.61 10.04
CA ASP A 143 -15.97 18.56 11.32
C ASP A 143 -15.19 19.35 12.41
N VAL A 144 -15.90 20.26 13.08
CA VAL A 144 -15.37 21.19 14.09
C VAL A 144 -15.59 20.71 15.53
N SER A 145 -16.15 19.52 15.73
CA SER A 145 -16.31 18.92 17.05
C SER A 145 -14.96 18.67 17.71
N GLU A 146 -14.93 18.67 19.04
CA GLU A 146 -13.71 18.40 19.81
C GLU A 146 -13.11 17.03 19.46
N LEU A 147 -13.95 16.00 19.33
CA LEU A 147 -13.53 14.65 18.96
C LEU A 147 -12.83 14.64 17.60
N ALA A 148 -13.47 15.19 16.56
CA ALA A 148 -12.91 15.21 15.21
C ALA A 148 -11.64 16.06 15.13
N GLY A 149 -11.64 17.27 15.73
CA GLY A 149 -10.49 18.16 15.70
C GLY A 149 -9.25 17.58 16.41
N LEU A 150 -9.43 16.91 17.54
CA LEU A 150 -8.34 16.18 18.20
C LEU A 150 -7.86 15.02 17.34
N PHE A 151 -8.79 14.25 16.76
CA PHE A 151 -8.45 13.11 15.93
C PHE A 151 -7.66 13.52 14.68
N HIS A 152 -8.11 14.54 13.92
CA HIS A 152 -7.40 15.07 12.75
C HIS A 152 -5.99 15.52 13.12
N THR A 153 -5.81 16.09 14.31
CA THR A 153 -4.48 16.50 14.80
C THR A 153 -3.57 15.30 15.03
N TYR A 154 -4.08 14.21 15.61
CA TYR A 154 -3.29 13.00 15.88
C TYR A 154 -2.96 12.24 14.60
N ASP A 155 -3.93 12.12 13.71
CA ASP A 155 -3.77 11.46 12.41
C ASP A 155 -2.76 12.20 11.52
N CYS A 156 -2.88 13.53 11.44
CA CYS A 156 -1.96 14.35 10.64
C CYS A 156 -0.67 14.75 11.39
N GLN A 157 -0.38 14.20 12.58
CA GLN A 157 0.71 14.69 13.44
C GLN A 157 2.07 14.69 12.73
N VAL A 158 2.37 13.64 11.95
CA VAL A 158 3.63 13.54 11.18
C VAL A 158 3.82 14.73 10.25
N ILE A 159 2.75 15.14 9.57
CA ILE A 159 2.78 16.24 8.59
C ILE A 159 2.82 17.60 9.32
N ILE A 160 2.14 17.70 10.47
CA ILE A 160 2.02 18.95 11.22
C ILE A 160 3.29 19.27 12.01
N GLN A 161 3.92 18.26 12.61
CA GLN A 161 4.99 18.43 13.61
C GLN A 161 6.28 17.67 13.27
N GLY A 162 6.28 16.84 12.21
CA GLY A 162 7.43 16.05 11.83
C GLY A 162 8.62 16.92 11.42
N ASN A 163 9.82 16.48 11.78
CA ASN A 163 11.04 17.07 11.24
C ASN A 163 11.25 16.60 9.78
N HIS A 164 12.26 17.15 9.09
CA HIS A 164 12.50 16.82 7.69
C HIS A 164 12.73 15.32 7.43
N VAL A 165 13.35 14.60 8.36
CA VAL A 165 13.56 13.15 8.23
C VAL A 165 12.23 12.41 8.33
N ASP A 166 11.39 12.76 9.30
CA ASP A 166 10.07 12.15 9.48
C ASP A 166 9.19 12.41 8.25
N LEU A 167 9.23 13.62 7.70
CA LEU A 167 8.46 14.03 6.53
C LEU A 167 8.90 13.29 5.25
N LEU A 168 10.21 13.12 5.05
CA LEU A 168 10.72 12.37 3.89
C LEU A 168 10.37 10.88 3.98
N ALA A 169 10.41 10.30 5.19
CA ALA A 169 10.00 8.93 5.41
C ALA A 169 8.49 8.73 5.21
N TYR A 170 7.67 9.64 5.74
CA TYR A 170 6.23 9.71 5.47
C TYR A 170 5.96 9.75 3.96
N GLU A 171 6.61 10.67 3.25
CA GLU A 171 6.37 10.83 1.83
C GLU A 171 6.83 9.62 1.02
N PHE A 172 7.90 8.95 1.45
CA PHE A 172 8.31 7.69 0.85
C PHE A 172 7.28 6.57 1.07
N GLN A 173 6.71 6.46 2.28
CA GLN A 173 5.65 5.48 2.56
C GLN A 173 4.39 5.76 1.73
N ILE A 174 3.95 7.02 1.64
CA ILE A 174 2.84 7.40 0.76
C ILE A 174 3.16 7.09 -0.70
N PHE A 175 4.37 7.39 -1.17
CA PHE A 175 4.79 7.02 -2.51
C PHE A 175 4.62 5.52 -2.78
N ARG A 176 4.92 4.68 -1.79
CA ARG A 176 4.76 3.21 -1.88
C ARG A 176 3.31 2.73 -1.89
N GLU A 177 2.36 3.48 -1.33
CA GLU A 177 0.94 3.12 -1.41
C GLU A 177 0.32 3.52 -2.76
N PHE A 178 0.81 4.60 -3.38
CA PHE A 178 0.32 5.12 -4.66
C PHE A 178 1.11 4.59 -5.87
N GLN A 179 1.72 3.41 -5.76
CA GLN A 179 2.54 2.80 -6.81
C GLN A 179 1.79 2.45 -8.09
N TYR A 180 0.45 2.45 -8.06
CA TYR A 180 -0.39 2.28 -9.24
C TYR A 180 -0.40 3.50 -10.17
N LEU A 181 -0.03 4.68 -9.67
CA LEU A 181 0.07 5.91 -10.48
C LEU A 181 1.42 6.01 -11.18
N ASN A 182 1.40 6.57 -12.40
CA ASN A 182 2.62 7.06 -13.04
C ASN A 182 3.19 8.27 -12.26
N MET A 183 4.47 8.57 -12.51
CA MET A 183 5.17 9.63 -11.77
C MET A 183 4.58 11.04 -11.97
N ILE A 184 3.98 11.32 -13.12
CA ILE A 184 3.37 12.63 -13.43
C ILE A 184 2.13 12.82 -12.54
N ASP A 185 1.23 11.85 -12.56
CA ASP A 185 -0.03 11.89 -11.80
C ASP A 185 0.24 11.88 -10.29
N TYR A 186 1.21 11.07 -9.84
CA TYR A 186 1.62 11.05 -8.43
C TYR A 186 2.09 12.45 -7.99
N ARG A 187 3.05 13.06 -8.70
CA ARG A 187 3.60 14.38 -8.34
C ARG A 187 2.51 15.46 -8.34
N LYS A 188 1.62 15.46 -9.35
CA LYS A 188 0.50 16.40 -9.45
C LYS A 188 -0.44 16.25 -8.25
N GLY A 189 -0.84 15.03 -7.91
CA GLY A 189 -1.71 14.74 -6.78
C GLY A 189 -1.11 15.16 -5.44
N ARG A 190 0.17 14.81 -5.19
CA ARG A 190 0.88 15.20 -3.97
C ARG A 190 1.08 16.70 -3.85
N SER A 191 1.49 17.38 -4.92
CA SER A 191 1.64 18.84 -4.91
C SER A 191 0.31 19.54 -4.58
N ALA A 192 -0.79 19.09 -5.20
CA ALA A 192 -2.13 19.62 -4.89
C ALA A 192 -2.54 19.35 -3.43
N PHE A 193 -2.24 18.15 -2.90
CA PHE A 193 -2.48 17.84 -1.48
C PHE A 193 -1.71 18.78 -0.55
N PHE A 194 -0.40 18.94 -0.75
CA PHE A 194 0.45 19.80 0.09
C PHE A 194 0.03 21.27 0.04
N GLN A 195 -0.36 21.77 -1.13
CA GLN A 195 -0.87 23.15 -1.27
C GLN A 195 -2.17 23.35 -0.49
N ARG A 196 -3.13 22.41 -0.59
CA ARG A 196 -4.37 22.47 0.20
C ARG A 196 -4.08 22.36 1.70
N PHE A 197 -3.19 21.46 2.09
CA PHE A 197 -2.80 21.25 3.48
C PHE A 197 -2.14 22.50 4.07
N ALA A 198 -1.21 23.13 3.34
CA ALA A 198 -0.54 24.38 3.75
C ALA A 198 -1.49 25.58 3.86
N LYS A 199 -2.59 25.58 3.10
CA LYS A 199 -3.65 26.59 3.23
C LYS A 199 -4.46 26.38 4.52
N ARG A 200 -4.76 25.12 4.85
CA ARG A 200 -5.52 24.74 6.05
C ARG A 200 -4.70 24.89 7.33
N TYR A 201 -3.43 24.53 7.29
CA TYR A 201 -2.48 24.57 8.41
C TYR A 201 -1.30 25.50 8.07
N PRO A 202 -1.48 26.84 8.16
CA PRO A 202 -0.44 27.80 7.77
C PRO A 202 0.91 27.59 8.48
N GLN A 203 0.90 27.04 9.69
CA GLN A 203 2.10 26.71 10.46
C GLN A 203 2.99 25.66 9.77
N CYS A 204 2.42 24.83 8.89
CA CYS A 204 3.15 23.78 8.16
C CYS A 204 3.57 24.25 6.76
N ARG A 205 3.33 25.51 6.38
CA ARG A 205 3.57 25.97 5.00
C ARG A 205 5.02 25.77 4.54
N ALA A 206 5.99 26.04 5.42
CA ALA A 206 7.40 25.86 5.10
C ALA A 206 7.75 24.39 4.83
N THR A 207 7.26 23.47 5.66
CA THR A 207 7.50 22.03 5.49
C THR A 207 6.75 21.46 4.28
N MET A 208 5.54 21.96 3.98
CA MET A 208 4.81 21.57 2.76
C MET A 208 5.52 22.03 1.49
N ASN A 209 6.06 23.26 1.48
CA ASN A 209 6.86 23.75 0.36
C ASN A 209 8.15 22.93 0.19
N PHE A 210 8.79 22.52 1.28
CA PHE A 210 9.93 21.60 1.23
C PHE A 210 9.57 20.26 0.56
N LEU A 211 8.42 19.66 0.89
CA LEU A 211 7.97 18.41 0.26
C LEU A 211 7.62 18.58 -1.22
N ILE A 212 7.06 19.73 -1.62
CA ILE A 212 6.80 20.05 -3.03
C ILE A 212 8.14 20.13 -3.80
N GLU A 213 9.11 20.90 -3.30
CA GLU A 213 10.44 21.02 -3.91
C GLU A 213 11.17 19.68 -3.97
N TYR A 214 11.06 18.88 -2.90
CA TYR A 214 11.59 17.51 -2.87
C TYR A 214 10.97 16.66 -3.98
N GLN A 215 9.65 16.66 -4.14
CA GLN A 215 8.97 15.86 -5.17
C GLN A 215 9.36 16.26 -6.60
N GLU A 216 9.57 17.56 -6.84
CA GLU A 216 10.00 18.05 -8.15
C GLU A 216 11.42 17.56 -8.52
N ARG A 217 12.31 17.50 -7.52
CA ARG A 217 13.73 17.16 -7.71
C ARG A 217 14.06 15.69 -7.54
N ARG A 218 13.29 14.94 -6.75
CA ARG A 218 13.55 13.53 -6.46
C ARG A 218 13.44 12.70 -7.73
N ARG A 219 14.51 11.95 -8.04
CA ARG A 219 14.50 10.91 -9.07
C ARG A 219 14.43 9.54 -8.37
N PRO A 220 13.25 8.90 -8.27
CA PRO A 220 13.16 7.58 -7.67
C PRO A 220 13.86 6.55 -8.53
N ARG A 221 14.41 5.50 -7.89
CA ARG A 221 14.92 4.32 -8.61
C ARG A 221 13.74 3.46 -9.04
N VAL A 222 13.54 3.31 -10.35
CA VAL A 222 12.42 2.58 -10.94
C VAL A 222 12.92 1.31 -11.63
N GLY A 223 12.41 0.16 -11.20
CA GLY A 223 12.59 -1.11 -11.89
C GLY A 223 11.50 -1.29 -12.95
N ILE A 224 11.86 -1.43 -14.21
CA ILE A 224 10.92 -1.82 -15.27
C ILE A 224 10.92 -3.34 -15.37
N TYR A 225 9.94 -4.00 -14.75
CA TYR A 225 9.80 -5.46 -14.81
C TYR A 225 9.03 -5.85 -16.06
N ALA A 226 9.79 -6.18 -17.11
CA ALA A 226 9.24 -6.45 -18.42
C ALA A 226 9.02 -7.94 -18.68
N GLY A 227 7.88 -8.30 -19.25
CA GLY A 227 7.54 -9.67 -19.61
C GLY A 227 6.20 -9.77 -20.34
N THR A 228 5.89 -10.95 -20.89
CA THR A 228 4.58 -11.18 -21.52
C THR A 228 3.49 -11.52 -20.50
N PHE A 229 3.87 -11.97 -19.29
CA PHE A 229 2.99 -12.26 -18.15
C PHE A 229 1.67 -12.97 -18.48
N SER A 230 1.71 -13.96 -19.38
CA SER A 230 0.50 -14.57 -19.94
C SER A 230 0.51 -16.08 -19.70
N PRO A 231 -0.02 -16.57 -18.56
CA PRO A 231 -0.52 -15.80 -17.42
C PRO A 231 0.59 -15.38 -16.44
N PHE A 232 0.28 -14.41 -15.57
CA PHE A 232 1.09 -14.07 -14.40
C PHE A 232 0.94 -15.14 -13.32
N HIS A 233 2.05 -15.50 -12.66
CA HIS A 233 2.12 -16.69 -11.80
C HIS A 233 3.06 -16.44 -10.62
N ILE A 234 3.09 -17.36 -9.64
CA ILE A 234 3.88 -17.23 -8.41
C ILE A 234 5.38 -16.99 -8.64
N GLY A 235 5.95 -17.54 -9.72
CA GLY A 235 7.32 -17.25 -10.12
C GLY A 235 7.54 -15.76 -10.47
N HIS A 236 6.61 -15.15 -11.22
CA HIS A 236 6.67 -13.71 -11.51
C HIS A 236 6.49 -12.87 -10.25
N LEU A 237 5.56 -13.27 -9.36
CA LEU A 237 5.37 -12.59 -8.08
C LEU A 237 6.66 -12.61 -7.23
N SER A 238 7.35 -13.75 -7.13
CA SER A 238 8.61 -13.85 -6.38
C SER A 238 9.69 -12.90 -6.92
N ILE A 239 9.79 -12.76 -8.25
CA ILE A 239 10.72 -11.79 -8.87
C ILE A 239 10.28 -10.35 -8.60
N LEU A 240 8.99 -10.05 -8.71
CA LEU A 240 8.43 -8.73 -8.41
C LEU A 240 8.74 -8.32 -6.97
N GLU A 241 8.49 -9.19 -5.99
CA GLU A 241 8.75 -8.91 -4.57
C GLU A 241 10.23 -8.64 -4.29
N LYS A 242 11.14 -9.39 -4.93
CA LYS A 242 12.59 -9.13 -4.83
C LYS A 242 12.96 -7.80 -5.46
N ALA A 243 12.38 -7.46 -6.61
CA ALA A 243 12.60 -6.17 -7.26
C ALA A 243 12.10 -5.01 -6.39
N GLU A 244 10.96 -5.16 -5.72
CA GLU A 244 10.39 -4.17 -4.81
C GLU A 244 11.25 -3.88 -3.58
N MET A 245 12.17 -4.79 -3.23
CA MET A 245 13.20 -4.56 -2.19
C MET A 245 14.41 -3.76 -2.69
N MET A 246 14.65 -3.76 -4.00
CA MET A 246 15.81 -3.12 -4.63
C MET A 246 15.48 -1.71 -5.17
N PHE A 247 14.24 -1.51 -5.60
CA PHE A 247 13.77 -0.30 -6.25
C PHE A 247 12.73 0.42 -5.41
N ASP A 248 12.71 1.75 -5.53
CA ASP A 248 11.71 2.59 -4.87
C ASP A 248 10.33 2.34 -5.48
N LYS A 249 10.28 2.03 -6.78
CA LYS A 249 9.08 1.65 -7.54
C LYS A 249 9.38 0.58 -8.57
N VAL A 250 8.43 -0.32 -8.81
CA VAL A 250 8.51 -1.31 -9.89
C VAL A 250 7.30 -1.14 -10.81
N ILE A 251 7.56 -0.92 -12.10
CA ILE A 251 6.54 -0.84 -13.15
C ILE A 251 6.50 -2.18 -13.87
N ILE A 252 5.32 -2.77 -14.02
CA ILE A 252 5.13 -4.02 -14.77
C ILE A 252 4.86 -3.65 -16.22
N ALA A 253 5.79 -4.00 -17.11
CA ALA A 253 5.73 -3.62 -18.53
C ALA A 253 5.42 -4.82 -19.43
N ILE A 254 4.33 -4.75 -20.16
CA ILE A 254 3.85 -5.80 -21.07
C ILE A 254 4.02 -5.34 -22.52
N GLY A 255 4.92 -6.01 -23.22
CA GLY A 255 5.12 -5.79 -24.65
C GLY A 255 4.03 -6.46 -25.47
N ILE A 256 3.28 -5.69 -26.24
CA ILE A 256 2.34 -6.19 -27.23
C ILE A 256 3.16 -6.54 -28.47
N ASN A 257 3.25 -7.83 -28.80
CA ASN A 257 3.96 -8.28 -29.99
C ASN A 257 3.01 -8.20 -31.20
N PRO A 258 3.30 -7.39 -32.24
CA PRO A 258 2.41 -7.28 -33.41
C PRO A 258 2.17 -8.60 -34.15
N GLN A 259 3.08 -9.57 -34.04
CA GLN A 259 3.02 -10.87 -34.72
C GLN A 259 2.31 -11.95 -33.90
N LYS A 260 2.16 -11.76 -32.58
CA LYS A 260 1.38 -12.66 -31.72
C LYS A 260 0.14 -11.89 -31.33
N GLN A 261 -1.06 -12.36 -31.67
CA GLN A 261 -2.30 -11.76 -31.16
C GLN A 261 -2.33 -11.92 -29.62
N ILE A 262 -1.69 -11.01 -28.91
CA ILE A 262 -1.76 -10.88 -27.47
C ILE A 262 -2.95 -9.95 -27.25
N GLU A 263 -4.11 -10.55 -27.03
CA GLU A 263 -5.24 -9.81 -26.46
C GLU A 263 -4.81 -9.30 -25.08
N ARG A 264 -5.15 -8.04 -24.78
CA ARG A 264 -4.86 -7.41 -23.49
C ARG A 264 -5.42 -8.30 -22.37
N ASP A 265 -4.55 -8.84 -21.52
CA ASP A 265 -4.98 -9.67 -20.40
C ASP A 265 -5.46 -8.75 -19.26
N GLU A 266 -6.74 -8.36 -19.31
CA GLU A 266 -7.39 -7.56 -18.25
C GLU A 266 -7.27 -8.21 -16.85
N ARG A 267 -6.90 -9.50 -16.76
CA ARG A 267 -6.72 -10.20 -15.48
C ARG A 267 -5.51 -9.71 -14.69
N LEU A 268 -4.54 -9.06 -15.34
CA LEU A 268 -3.35 -8.59 -14.60
C LEU A 268 -3.65 -7.36 -13.74
N ASP A 269 -4.47 -6.43 -14.25
CA ASP A 269 -4.89 -5.24 -13.52
C ASP A 269 -5.66 -5.64 -12.25
N VAL A 270 -6.42 -6.74 -12.32
CA VAL A 270 -7.10 -7.38 -11.19
C VAL A 270 -6.11 -8.05 -10.22
N THR A 271 -5.06 -8.68 -10.73
CA THR A 271 -4.09 -9.45 -9.91
C THR A 271 -3.13 -8.55 -9.15
N LEU A 272 -2.77 -7.38 -9.69
CA LEU A 272 -1.81 -6.44 -9.12
C LEU A 272 -2.43 -5.02 -9.01
N PRO A 273 -3.51 -4.84 -8.22
CA PRO A 273 -4.28 -3.60 -8.24
C PRO A 273 -3.50 -2.39 -7.71
N PHE A 274 -2.43 -2.62 -6.94
CA PHE A 274 -1.60 -1.58 -6.31
C PHE A 274 -0.34 -1.25 -7.12
N HIS A 275 -0.19 -1.81 -8.32
CA HIS A 275 0.99 -1.62 -9.15
C HIS A 275 0.65 -0.88 -10.45
N GLU A 276 1.63 -0.14 -10.97
CA GLU A 276 1.52 0.43 -12.29
C GLU A 276 1.80 -0.66 -13.33
N VAL A 277 0.77 -1.03 -14.07
CA VAL A 277 0.84 -1.96 -15.20
C VAL A 277 0.74 -1.13 -16.48
N ILE A 278 1.77 -1.24 -17.33
CA ILE A 278 1.81 -0.56 -18.62
C ILE A 278 1.86 -1.56 -19.76
N TYR A 279 1.10 -1.25 -20.81
CA TYR A 279 1.14 -1.96 -22.07
C TYR A 279 1.82 -1.05 -23.09
N PHE A 280 2.77 -1.59 -23.85
CA PHE A 280 3.48 -0.83 -24.88
C PHE A 280 3.64 -1.68 -26.14
N ASP A 281 3.57 -1.02 -27.28
CA ASP A 281 3.72 -1.58 -28.63
C ASP A 281 4.95 -1.02 -29.36
N THR A 282 5.78 -0.23 -28.67
CA THR A 282 7.05 0.34 -29.14
C THR A 282 8.26 -0.52 -28.74
N LEU A 283 9.48 -0.07 -29.04
CA LEU A 283 10.68 -0.75 -28.54
C LEU A 283 10.81 -0.54 -27.02
N MET A 284 11.39 -1.53 -26.35
CA MET A 284 11.70 -1.44 -24.92
C MET A 284 12.55 -0.20 -24.60
N VAL A 285 13.50 0.15 -25.47
CA VAL A 285 14.36 1.32 -25.28
C VAL A 285 13.59 2.64 -25.28
N ASP A 286 12.51 2.74 -26.06
CA ASP A 286 11.66 3.95 -26.10
C ASP A 286 10.89 4.10 -24.79
N LEU A 287 10.41 2.98 -24.25
CA LEU A 287 9.77 2.96 -22.94
C LEU A 287 10.76 3.35 -21.83
N LEU A 288 11.96 2.77 -21.84
CA LEU A 288 13.00 3.12 -20.88
C LEU A 288 13.34 4.61 -20.96
N GLU A 289 13.43 5.17 -22.17
CA GLU A 289 13.70 6.59 -22.38
C GLU A 289 12.59 7.48 -21.83
N LYS A 290 11.32 7.15 -22.12
CA LYS A 290 10.16 7.86 -21.60
C LYS A 290 10.16 7.91 -20.06
N GLU A 291 10.32 6.76 -19.40
CA GLU A 291 10.29 6.68 -17.94
C GLU A 291 11.54 7.31 -17.29
N SER A 292 12.64 7.40 -18.04
CA SER A 292 13.86 8.11 -17.61
C SER A 292 13.68 9.62 -17.49
N ALA A 293 12.59 10.21 -17.98
CA ALA A 293 12.36 11.64 -17.84
C ALA A 293 12.31 12.07 -16.36
N LEU A 294 11.63 11.28 -15.52
CA LEU A 294 11.36 11.61 -14.12
C LEU A 294 11.99 10.65 -13.10
N SER A 295 12.65 9.59 -13.56
CA SER A 295 13.16 8.54 -12.70
C SER A 295 14.49 7.95 -13.20
N ASP A 296 15.18 7.25 -12.31
CA ASP A 296 16.39 6.51 -12.66
C ASP A 296 15.99 5.05 -12.92
N VAL A 297 15.88 4.70 -14.20
CA VAL A 297 15.29 3.44 -14.64
C VAL A 297 16.32 2.32 -14.77
N THR A 298 15.94 1.12 -14.38
CA THR A 298 16.70 -0.11 -14.61
C THR A 298 15.76 -1.19 -15.09
N LEU A 299 16.13 -1.90 -16.15
CA LEU A 299 15.35 -3.04 -16.62
C LEU A 299 15.49 -4.20 -15.62
N VAL A 300 14.39 -4.83 -15.26
CA VAL A 300 14.35 -5.99 -14.36
C VAL A 300 13.96 -7.22 -15.16
N ARG A 301 14.77 -8.27 -15.05
CA ARG A 301 14.55 -9.57 -15.69
C ARG A 301 14.67 -10.70 -14.68
N GLY A 302 13.75 -11.66 -14.73
CA GLY A 302 13.83 -12.89 -13.97
C GLY A 302 14.59 -13.96 -14.76
N LEU A 303 15.51 -14.68 -14.12
CA LEU A 303 16.24 -15.79 -14.73
C LEU A 303 15.87 -17.11 -14.06
N ARG A 304 15.52 -18.14 -14.84
CA ARG A 304 15.27 -19.47 -14.28
C ARG A 304 16.51 -20.34 -14.29
N ASN A 305 17.30 -20.25 -15.35
CA ASN A 305 18.50 -21.06 -15.56
C ASN A 305 19.55 -20.30 -16.39
N GLY A 306 20.66 -20.96 -16.70
CA GLY A 306 21.76 -20.37 -17.49
C GLY A 306 21.38 -20.02 -18.94
N TYR A 307 20.45 -20.76 -19.57
CA TYR A 307 20.05 -20.47 -20.96
C TYR A 307 19.27 -19.15 -21.07
N ASP A 308 18.43 -18.83 -20.08
CA ASP A 308 17.72 -17.55 -20.02
C ASP A 308 18.74 -16.38 -19.96
N LEU A 309 19.87 -16.56 -19.25
CA LEU A 309 20.90 -15.52 -19.12
C LEU A 309 21.56 -15.19 -20.45
N ASP A 310 22.00 -16.20 -21.21
CA ASP A 310 22.67 -15.99 -22.50
C ASP A 310 21.77 -15.22 -23.48
N TYR A 311 20.49 -15.59 -23.54
CA TYR A 311 19.50 -14.88 -24.36
C TYR A 311 19.32 -13.43 -23.92
N GLU A 312 19.13 -13.19 -22.62
CA GLU A 312 18.89 -11.84 -22.09
C GLU A 312 20.12 -10.93 -22.17
N MET A 313 21.34 -11.47 -22.05
CA MET A 313 22.58 -10.71 -22.25
C MET A 313 22.71 -10.23 -23.70
N ASN A 314 22.34 -11.07 -24.67
CA ASN A 314 22.31 -10.67 -26.07
C ASN A 314 21.30 -9.53 -26.30
N GLN A 315 20.09 -9.64 -25.73
CA GLN A 315 19.08 -8.58 -25.80
C GLN A 315 19.59 -7.27 -25.18
N LEU A 316 20.31 -7.33 -24.05
CA LEU A 316 20.93 -6.15 -23.44
C LEU A 316 21.93 -5.48 -24.38
N CYS A 317 22.83 -6.24 -25.01
CA CYS A 317 23.78 -5.69 -25.97
C CYS A 317 23.08 -4.97 -27.14
N PHE A 318 22.00 -5.55 -27.67
CA PHE A 318 21.19 -4.92 -28.72
C PHE A 318 20.59 -3.59 -28.25
N MET A 319 20.02 -3.56 -27.03
CA MET A 319 19.48 -2.32 -26.45
C MET A 319 20.56 -1.26 -26.19
N GLN A 320 21.76 -1.67 -25.74
CA GLN A 320 22.87 -0.75 -25.48
C GLN A 320 23.43 -0.11 -26.76
N GLN A 321 23.28 -0.75 -27.92
CA GLN A 321 23.60 -0.09 -29.19
C GLN A 321 22.67 1.09 -29.51
N MET A 322 21.40 1.00 -29.11
CA MET A 322 20.40 2.06 -29.33
C MET A 322 20.40 3.10 -28.20
N ARG A 323 20.58 2.66 -26.96
CA ARG A 323 20.59 3.47 -25.74
C ARG A 323 21.73 3.00 -24.82
N PRO A 324 22.95 3.58 -24.96
CA PRO A 324 24.16 3.10 -24.27
C PRO A 324 24.05 3.00 -22.74
N ASN A 325 23.29 3.88 -22.10
CA ASN A 325 23.11 3.90 -20.64
C ASN A 325 22.00 2.94 -20.15
N THR A 326 21.69 1.89 -20.92
CA THR A 326 20.72 0.88 -20.53
C THR A 326 21.35 -0.11 -19.55
N HIS A 327 20.78 -0.16 -18.36
CA HIS A 327 21.17 -1.06 -17.28
C HIS A 327 20.07 -2.11 -17.07
N THR A 328 20.48 -3.36 -16.81
CA THR A 328 19.57 -4.46 -16.48
C THR A 328 20.04 -5.14 -15.20
N VAL A 329 19.09 -5.46 -14.33
CA VAL A 329 19.28 -6.32 -13.17
C VAL A 329 18.60 -7.65 -13.45
N TYR A 330 19.35 -8.72 -13.26
CA TYR A 330 18.89 -10.08 -13.38
C TYR A 330 18.65 -10.67 -11.99
N ILE A 331 17.41 -11.11 -11.73
CA ILE A 331 17.02 -11.70 -10.45
C ILE A 331 16.82 -13.22 -10.67
N PRO A 332 17.59 -14.08 -9.97
CA PRO A 332 17.37 -15.52 -10.08
C PRO A 332 16.03 -15.92 -9.45
N CYS A 333 15.30 -16.77 -10.15
CA CYS A 333 14.08 -17.39 -9.66
C CYS A 333 14.39 -18.29 -8.45
N ASP A 334 13.45 -18.41 -7.53
CA ASP A 334 13.58 -19.38 -6.44
C ASP A 334 13.63 -20.79 -7.04
N LYS A 335 14.61 -21.61 -6.63
CA LYS A 335 14.78 -22.98 -7.13
C LYS A 335 13.50 -23.83 -7.08
N ARG A 336 12.67 -23.62 -6.05
CA ARG A 336 11.38 -24.30 -5.89
C ARG A 336 10.34 -23.93 -6.96
N LEU A 337 10.50 -22.80 -7.65
CA LEU A 337 9.60 -22.26 -8.67
C LEU A 337 10.16 -22.40 -10.09
N GLU A 338 11.36 -22.96 -10.27
CA GLU A 338 12.06 -23.07 -11.55
C GLU A 338 11.25 -23.83 -12.62
N HIS A 339 10.45 -24.80 -12.18
CA HIS A 339 9.57 -25.62 -13.03
C HIS A 339 8.30 -24.89 -13.51
N VAL A 340 7.98 -23.72 -12.93
CA VAL A 340 6.77 -22.96 -13.27
C VAL A 340 7.05 -22.06 -14.48
N SER A 341 6.23 -22.18 -15.52
CA SER A 341 6.31 -21.31 -16.69
C SER A 341 4.94 -21.01 -17.26
N SER A 342 4.77 -19.79 -17.81
CA SER A 342 3.56 -19.41 -18.54
C SER A 342 3.19 -20.39 -19.66
N SER A 343 4.18 -20.95 -20.37
CA SER A 343 3.94 -21.95 -21.42
C SER A 343 3.34 -23.24 -20.87
N ALA A 344 3.83 -23.73 -19.73
CA ALA A 344 3.28 -24.93 -19.08
C ALA A 344 1.86 -24.68 -18.56
N LEU A 345 1.60 -23.51 -17.95
CA LEU A 345 0.27 -23.14 -17.47
C LEU A 345 -0.73 -22.95 -18.62
N LYS A 346 -0.29 -22.36 -19.74
CA LYS A 346 -1.08 -22.29 -20.97
C LYS A 346 -1.39 -23.68 -21.53
N ALA A 347 -0.43 -24.60 -21.56
CA ALA A 347 -0.70 -25.96 -21.99
C ALA A 347 -1.76 -26.64 -21.10
N MET A 348 -1.70 -26.41 -19.78
CA MET A 348 -2.72 -26.89 -18.84
C MET A 348 -4.10 -26.26 -19.07
N SER A 349 -4.18 -24.97 -19.42
CA SER A 349 -5.47 -24.30 -19.63
C SER A 349 -6.27 -24.79 -20.84
N HIS A 350 -5.68 -25.61 -21.71
CA HIS A 350 -6.40 -26.25 -22.82
C HIS A 350 -7.22 -27.46 -22.36
N PHE A 351 -7.00 -27.96 -21.15
CA PHE A 351 -7.81 -29.04 -20.58
C PHE A 351 -9.08 -28.47 -19.94
N PRO A 352 -10.25 -29.08 -20.19
CA PRO A 352 -11.55 -28.51 -19.79
C PRO A 352 -11.81 -28.52 -18.29
N ASP A 353 -11.18 -29.41 -17.52
CA ASP A 353 -11.35 -29.48 -16.07
C ASP A 353 -10.02 -29.79 -15.36
N LEU A 354 -9.48 -28.77 -14.71
CA LEU A 354 -8.28 -28.87 -13.89
C LEU A 354 -8.56 -29.23 -12.44
N ASN A 355 -9.82 -29.29 -11.99
CA ASN A 355 -10.22 -29.53 -10.60
C ASN A 355 -9.46 -28.66 -9.58
N GLY A 356 -9.08 -27.43 -9.96
CA GLY A 356 -8.30 -26.51 -9.14
C GLY A 356 -6.84 -26.91 -8.89
N ARG A 357 -6.30 -27.91 -9.62
CA ARG A 357 -4.89 -28.36 -9.53
C ARG A 357 -3.89 -27.35 -10.07
N ASP A 358 -4.35 -26.21 -10.54
CA ASP A 358 -3.55 -25.10 -11.07
C ASP A 358 -3.53 -23.90 -10.11
N ARG A 359 -4.46 -23.83 -9.15
CA ARG A 359 -4.65 -22.68 -8.23
C ARG A 359 -3.38 -22.26 -7.51
N PHE A 360 -2.54 -23.22 -7.12
CA PHE A 360 -1.30 -22.92 -6.39
C PHE A 360 -0.21 -22.27 -7.25
N TYR A 361 -0.36 -22.23 -8.58
CA TYR A 361 0.55 -21.50 -9.47
C TYR A 361 0.15 -20.04 -9.67
N TYR A 362 -1.05 -19.63 -9.27
CA TYR A 362 -1.51 -18.25 -9.36
C TYR A 362 -1.36 -17.55 -8.03
N PRO A 363 -0.92 -16.28 -8.02
CA PRO A 363 -0.77 -15.53 -6.79
C PRO A 363 -2.14 -15.19 -6.18
N ASN A 364 -2.22 -15.21 -4.85
CA ASN A 364 -3.41 -14.84 -4.08
C ASN A 364 -3.16 -13.66 -3.11
N LYS A 365 -2.02 -12.97 -3.28
CA LYS A 365 -1.53 -11.93 -2.37
C LYS A 365 -2.54 -10.78 -2.16
N TYR A 366 -3.32 -10.47 -3.19
CA TYR A 366 -4.25 -9.34 -3.22
C TYR A 366 -5.72 -9.78 -3.34
N ASP A 367 -6.04 -11.05 -3.08
CA ASP A 367 -7.42 -11.57 -3.21
C ASP A 367 -8.43 -10.80 -2.35
N TYR A 368 -7.98 -10.24 -1.22
CA TYR A 368 -8.83 -9.41 -0.35
C TYR A 368 -9.36 -8.16 -1.05
N TYR A 369 -8.67 -7.62 -2.06
CA TYR A 369 -9.07 -6.38 -2.74
C TYR A 369 -10.41 -6.51 -3.46
N HIS A 370 -10.74 -7.72 -3.92
CA HIS A 370 -11.98 -8.01 -4.64
C HIS A 370 -13.07 -8.63 -3.75
N GLN A 371 -12.76 -8.89 -2.48
CA GLN A 371 -13.72 -9.47 -1.56
C GLN A 371 -14.70 -8.41 -1.04
N PRO A 372 -16.00 -8.72 -0.98
CA PRO A 372 -16.96 -7.85 -0.32
C PRO A 372 -16.56 -7.54 1.12
N LEU A 373 -16.66 -6.29 1.56
CA LEU A 373 -16.29 -5.88 2.93
C LEU A 373 -17.00 -6.70 4.01
N ARG A 374 -18.26 -7.07 3.78
CA ARG A 374 -19.02 -7.94 4.69
C ARG A 374 -18.36 -9.31 4.92
N GLU A 375 -17.63 -9.83 3.94
CA GLU A 375 -16.94 -11.12 4.03
C GLU A 375 -15.60 -10.95 4.76
N LEU A 376 -14.84 -9.90 4.40
CA LEU A 376 -13.58 -9.54 5.04
C LEU A 376 -13.72 -9.30 6.55
N PHE A 377 -14.81 -8.66 6.95
CA PHE A 377 -15.13 -8.29 8.32
C PHE A 377 -16.31 -9.09 8.89
N SER A 378 -16.54 -10.32 8.44
CA SER A 378 -17.47 -11.24 9.12
C SER A 378 -16.85 -11.83 10.39
N PHE A 379 -17.61 -11.92 11.49
CA PHE A 379 -17.18 -12.52 12.77
C PHE A 379 -18.22 -13.44 13.41
#